data_AF-A0A852WTP7-F1
#
_entry.id   AF-A0A852WTP7-F1
#
_cell.length_a   1.000
_cell.length_b   1.000
_cell.length_c   1.000
_cell.angle_alpha   90.00
_cell.angle_beta   90.00
_cell.angle_gamma   90.00
#
_symmetry.space_group_name_H-M   'P 1'
#
loop_
_entity.id
_entity.type
_entity.pdbx_description
1 polymer ?
#
loop_
_entity_poly.entity_id
_entity_poly.type
_entity_poly.pdbx_seq_one_letter_code
_entity_poly.pdbx_strand_id
1 'polypeptide(L)' 'MFANLTGWHMLVVVFIILLLFGAPKLPALAKSLGQSMHILKKEVRSTDDPVDGDEAAARPTVAETGAGTGATSA' A
#
# COMPACT_ATOMS: atom_id res chain seq x y z
N MET A 1 -15.75 3.94 -29.97
CA MET A 1 -14.43 4.32 -30.50
C MET A 1 -13.37 4.52 -29.38
N PHE A 2 -13.42 3.74 -28.29
CA PHE A 2 -12.54 3.94 -27.11
C PHE A 2 -11.58 2.77 -26.83
N ALA A 3 -11.64 1.69 -27.62
CA ALA A 3 -10.88 0.46 -27.37
C ALA A 3 -9.36 0.59 -27.65
N ASN A 4 -8.90 1.71 -28.22
CA ASN A 4 -7.49 1.95 -28.54
C ASN A 4 -6.75 2.80 -27.50
N LEU A 5 -7.41 3.30 -26.45
CA LEU A 5 -6.81 4.28 -25.53
C LEU A 5 -6.10 3.68 -24.31
N THR A 6 -6.35 2.42 -23.96
CA THR A 6 -6.23 2.09 -22.52
C THR A 6 -5.11 1.13 -22.15
N GLY A 7 -4.69 0.22 -23.03
CA GLY A 7 -3.65 -0.76 -22.68
C GLY A 7 -2.23 -0.25 -22.90
N TRP A 8 -1.91 0.09 -24.15
CA TRP A 8 -0.52 0.39 -24.54
C TRP A 8 -0.02 1.75 -24.06
N HIS A 9 -0.91 2.75 -24.04
CA HIS A 9 -0.57 4.12 -23.63
C HIS A 9 -0.19 4.20 -22.14
N MET A 10 -0.89 3.47 -21.27
CA MET A 10 -0.57 3.43 -19.83
C MET A 10 0.83 2.87 -19.59
N LEU A 11 1.22 1.84 -20.35
CA LEU A 11 2.55 1.25 -20.28
C LEU A 11 3.65 2.23 -20.72
N VAL A 12 3.41 2.98 -21.80
CA VAL A 12 4.33 4.02 -22.28
C VAL A 12 4.47 5.17 -21.27
N VAL A 13 3.36 5.63 -20.67
CA VAL A 13 3.41 6.69 -19.65
C VAL A 13 4.20 6.24 -18.43
N VAL A 14 3.93 5.03 -17.94
CA VAL A 14 4.70 4.43 -16.84
C VAL A 14 6.18 4.35 -17.20
N PHE A 15 6.52 3.92 -18.42
CA PHE A 15 7.90 3.85 -18.87
C PHE A 15 8.60 5.22 -18.84
N ILE A 16 7.94 6.29 -19.32
CA ILE A 16 8.47 7.66 -19.24
C ILE A 16 8.67 8.11 -17.79
N ILE A 17 7.71 7.83 -16.91
CA ILE A 17 7.84 8.20 -15.49
C ILE A 17 8.98 7.41 -14.83
N LEU A 18 9.19 6.13 -15.18
CA LEU A 18 10.34 5.35 -14.70
C LEU A 18 11.67 5.94 -15.20
N LEU A 19 11.73 6.45 -16.44
CA LEU A 19 12.93 7.11 -16.97
C LEU A 19 13.25 8.41 -16.22
N LEU A 20 12.25 9.20 -15.88
CA LEU A 20 12.42 10.49 -15.19
C LEU A 20 12.66 10.35 -13.69
N PHE A 21 11.90 9.47 -13.02
CA PHE A 21 11.92 9.30 -11.57
C PHE A 21 12.79 8.13 -11.12
N GLY A 22 13.02 7.14 -11.97
CA GLY A 22 13.72 5.90 -11.62
C GLY A 22 12.82 4.83 -11.00
N ALA A 23 13.18 3.56 -11.18
CA ALA A 23 12.46 2.40 -10.66
C ALA A 23 12.15 2.41 -9.15
N PRO A 24 13.04 2.86 -8.24
CA PRO A 24 12.75 2.82 -6.79
C PRO A 24 11.88 3.99 -6.29
N LYS A 25 11.72 5.08 -7.05
CA LYS A 25 11.03 6.30 -6.59
C LYS A 25 9.52 6.23 -6.76
N LEU A 26 9.03 5.59 -7.82
CA LEU A 26 7.59 5.35 -8.00
C LEU A 26 6.94 4.53 -6.88
N PRO A 27 7.49 3.37 -6.47
CA PRO A 27 6.89 2.59 -5.38
C PRO A 27 6.99 3.31 -4.04
N ALA A 28 8.05 4.10 -3.81
CA ALA A 28 8.19 4.89 -2.59
C ALA A 28 7.10 5.96 -2.48
N LEU A 29 6.83 6.70 -3.57
CA LEU A 29 5.77 7.71 -3.63
C LEU A 29 4.38 7.08 -3.51
N ALA A 30 4.14 5.95 -4.19
CA ALA A 30 2.89 5.22 -4.07
C ALA A 30 2.64 4.73 -2.64
N LYS A 31 3.70 4.26 -1.93
CA LYS A 31 3.60 3.81 -0.54
C LYS A 31 3.26 4.96 0.40
N SER A 32 3.87 6.14 0.26
CA SER A 32 3.56 7.31 1.11
C SER A 32 2.16 7.87 0.86
N LEU A 33 1.76 8.01 -0.42
CA LEU A 33 0.41 8.46 -0.80
C LEU A 33 -0.66 7.46 -0.38
N GLY A 34 -0.40 6.16 -0.57
CA GLY A 34 -1.30 5.08 -0.18
C GLY A 34 -1.57 5.05 1.33
N GLN A 35 -0.56 5.30 2.16
CA GLN A 35 -0.76 5.37 3.61
C GLN A 35 -1.65 6.57 4.01
N SER A 36 -1.43 7.75 3.43
CA SER A 36 -2.29 8.92 3.70
C SER A 36 -3.73 8.70 3.22
N MET A 37 -3.92 8.11 2.03
CA MET A 37 -5.24 7.80 1.50
C MET A 37 -5.97 6.71 2.29
N HIS A 38 -5.25 5.72 2.83
CA HIS A 38 -5.83 4.65 3.65
C HIS A 38 -6.45 5.19 4.94
N ILE A 39 -5.75 6.12 5.60
CA ILE A 39 -6.22 6.76 6.83
C ILE A 39 -7.46 7.59 6.53
N LEU A 40 -7.41 8.42 5.48
CA LEU A 40 -8.55 9.21 5.04
C LEU A 40 -9.74 8.33 4.64
N LYS A 41 -9.50 7.23 3.91
CA LYS A 41 -10.54 6.25 3.53
C LYS A 41 -11.19 5.65 4.77
N LYS A 42 -10.40 5.28 5.78
CA LYS A 42 -10.91 4.72 7.05
C LYS A 42 -11.81 5.70 7.78
N GLU A 43 -11.36 6.94 7.96
CA GLU A 43 -12.14 7.97 8.67
C GLU A 43 -13.43 8.33 7.92
N VAL A 44 -13.38 8.45 6.59
CA VAL A 44 -14.56 8.71 5.75
C VAL A 44 -15.53 7.52 5.80
N ARG A 45 -15.04 6.29 5.70
CA ARG A 45 -15.89 5.08 5.70
C ARG A 45 -16.58 4.85 7.05
N SER A 46 -15.97 5.26 8.16
CA SER A 46 -16.62 5.23 9.48
C SER A 46 -17.81 6.18 9.62
N THR A 47 -17.96 7.15 8.73
CA THR A 47 -19.10 8.10 8.75
C THR A 47 -20.28 7.62 7.88
N ASP A 48 -20.06 6.69 6.95
CA ASP A 48 -21.02 6.33 5.88
C ASP A 48 -21.55 4.87 5.92
N ASP A 49 -21.33 4.07 6.97
CA ASP A 49 -21.62 2.62 6.95
C ASP A 49 -23.12 2.26 6.74
N PRO A 50 -23.44 1.31 5.81
CA PRO A 50 -23.19 -0.10 6.09
C PRO A 50 -22.38 -0.89 5.03
N VAL A 51 -21.42 -1.66 5.55
CA VAL A 51 -20.86 -2.98 5.16
C VAL A 51 -20.37 -3.14 3.72
N ASP A 52 -19.03 -3.18 3.54
CA ASP A 52 -18.35 -4.27 2.79
C ASP A 52 -16.82 -4.21 2.91
N GLY A 53 -16.21 -5.37 3.13
CA GLY A 53 -14.85 -5.55 3.64
C GLY A 53 -13.69 -5.07 2.77
N ASP A 54 -12.58 -4.77 3.46
CA ASP A 54 -11.23 -4.79 2.89
C ASP A 54 -10.27 -5.31 3.98
N GLU A 55 -10.31 -6.62 4.23
CA GLU A 55 -9.33 -7.36 5.05
C GLU A 55 -8.34 -8.11 4.13
N ALA A 56 -7.65 -7.39 3.24
CA ALA A 56 -6.66 -8.04 2.38
C ALA A 56 -5.50 -7.12 1.95
N ALA A 57 -4.79 -6.51 2.91
CA ALA A 57 -3.44 -6.03 2.63
C ALA A 57 -2.54 -6.11 3.87
N ALA A 58 -1.81 -7.23 3.95
CA ALA A 58 -0.57 -7.43 4.68
C ALA A 58 -0.63 -7.34 6.21
N ARG A 59 -1.04 -8.44 6.85
CA ARG A 59 -0.40 -8.87 8.10
C ARG A 59 0.97 -9.44 7.72
N PRO A 60 2.12 -8.82 8.06
CA PRO A 60 3.33 -9.62 8.16
C PRO A 60 3.09 -10.53 9.35
N THR A 61 3.00 -11.82 9.07
CA THR A 61 3.22 -12.88 10.03
C THR A 61 4.57 -12.63 10.71
N VAL A 62 4.55 -12.01 11.88
CA VAL A 62 5.60 -12.18 12.89
C VAL A 62 5.04 -13.19 13.87
N ALA A 63 5.01 -14.45 13.43
CA ALA A 63 5.02 -15.57 14.32
C ALA A 63 6.46 -16.08 14.39
N GLU A 64 6.97 -16.03 15.62
CA GLU A 64 7.88 -17.00 16.23
C GLU A 64 9.31 -16.55 16.58
N THR A 65 9.64 -16.90 17.83
CA THR A 65 10.95 -17.10 18.45
C THR A 65 11.51 -15.95 19.29
N GLY A 66 11.28 -16.06 20.60
CA GLY A 66 11.98 -15.26 21.61
C GLY A 66 11.48 -15.43 23.04
N ALA A 67 11.02 -16.63 23.41
CA ALA A 67 10.84 -16.97 24.81
C ALA A 67 12.21 -17.09 25.50
N GLY A 68 12.35 -16.43 26.66
CA GLY A 68 13.43 -16.66 27.61
C GLY A 68 14.51 -15.57 27.60
N THR A 69 14.56 -14.73 28.63
CA THR A 69 15.58 -14.81 29.69
C THR A 69 15.49 -13.56 30.58
N GLY A 70 15.38 -13.78 31.91
CA GLY A 70 15.99 -12.86 32.87
C GLY A 70 15.08 -11.87 33.58
N ALA A 71 14.02 -12.33 34.23
CA ALA A 71 13.68 -11.74 35.53
C ALA A 71 14.82 -12.11 36.50
N THR A 72 15.84 -11.26 36.58
CA THR A 72 16.88 -11.36 37.61
C THR A 72 16.65 -10.24 38.60
N SER A 73 15.92 -10.61 39.65
CA SER A 73 16.03 -10.06 40.99
C SER A 73 17.50 -10.03 41.44
N ALA A 74 17.98 -8.85 41.84
CA ALA A 74 19.09 -8.65 42.77
C ALA A 74 18.83 -7.33 43.50
#